data_AF-A0A5J4Q8T0-F1
#
_entry.id   AF-A0A5J4Q8T0-F1
#
_cell.length_a   1.000
_cell.length_b   1.000
_cell.length_c   1.000
_cell.angle_alpha   90.00
_cell.angle_beta   90.00
_cell.angle_gamma   90.00
#
_symmetry.space_group_name_H-M   'P 1'
#
loop_
_entity.id
_entity.type
_entity.pdbx_description
1 polymer ?
#
loop_
_entity_poly.entity_id
_entity_poly.type
_entity_poly.pdbx_seq_one_letter_code
_entity_poly.pdbx_strand_id
1 'polypeptide(L)' 'MTDINEIIEQLNVTDESVSIEAKRAGKIDKSVMETVNAFSNEPNLGGGYLLLGVERVENGGSVII' A
#
# COMPACT_ATOMS: atom_id res chain seq x y z
N MET A 1 8.30 2.93 -14.66
CA MET A 1 8.51 1.94 -13.58
C MET A 1 8.86 2.75 -12.37
N THR A 2 7.92 2.88 -11.43
CA THR A 2 8.09 3.71 -10.22
C THR A 2 9.06 3.01 -9.27
N ASP A 3 9.98 3.76 -8.67
CA ASP A 3 10.95 3.19 -7.73
C ASP A 3 10.23 2.85 -6.41
N ILE A 4 10.62 1.75 -5.77
CA ILE A 4 10.00 1.34 -4.50
C ILE A 4 10.22 2.37 -3.40
N ASN A 5 11.33 3.11 -3.45
CA ASN A 5 11.62 4.19 -2.50
C ASN A 5 10.62 5.34 -2.64
N GLU A 6 10.21 5.70 -3.86
CA GLU A 6 9.20 6.74 -4.09
C GLU A 6 7.84 6.33 -3.52
N ILE A 7 7.48 5.05 -3.65
CA ILE A 7 6.22 4.51 -3.10
C ILE A 7 6.25 4.52 -1.56
N ILE A 8 7.38 4.13 -0.96
CA ILE A 8 7.56 4.17 0.49
C ILE A 8 7.54 5.62 1.00
N GLU A 9 8.16 6.56 0.30
CA GLU A 9 8.14 7.98 0.65
C GLU A 9 6.71 8.53 0.62
N GLN A 10 5.92 8.19 -0.42
CA GLN A 10 4.52 8.60 -0.52
C GLN A 10 3.67 8.03 0.63
N LEU A 11 3.91 6.78 1.04
CA LEU A 11 3.25 6.16 2.20
C LEU A 11 3.65 6.82 3.53
N ASN A 12 4.87 7.38 3.62
CA ASN A 12 5.31 8.10 4.82
C ASN A 12 4.74 9.52 4.90
N VAL A 13 4.49 10.16 3.76
CA VAL A 13 3.95 11.52 3.67
C VAL A 13 2.43 11.54 3.81
N THR A 14 1.75 10.49 3.35
CA THR A 14 0.29 10.45 3.24
C THR A 14 -0.29 9.39 4.16
N ASP A 15 -1.19 9.81 5.07
CA ASP A 15 -1.94 8.90 5.94
C ASP A 15 -2.94 8.02 5.17
N GLU A 16 -3.50 8.56 4.09
CA GLU A 16 -4.48 7.90 3.24
C GLU A 16 -4.08 8.00 1.78
N SER A 17 -3.81 6.86 1.13
CA SER A 17 -3.58 6.81 -0.32
C SER A 17 -4.63 5.92 -0.97
N VAL A 18 -5.31 6.46 -1.98
CA VAL A 18 -6.37 5.74 -2.70
C VAL A 18 -5.79 4.69 -3.66
N SER A 19 -4.52 4.86 -4.06
CA SER A 19 -3.85 4.01 -5.05
C SER A 19 -2.65 3.24 -4.50
N ILE A 20 -2.29 3.39 -3.22
CA ILE A 20 -1.16 2.72 -2.60
C ILE A 20 -1.58 2.16 -1.24
N GLU A 21 -1.43 0.86 -1.05
CA GLU A 21 -1.75 0.16 0.20
C GLU A 21 -0.54 -0.63 0.69
N ALA A 22 -0.31 -0.64 2.00
CA ALA A 22 0.74 -1.40 2.67
C ALA A 22 0.13 -2.44 3.62
N LYS A 23 0.50 -3.71 3.49
CA LYS A 23 0.05 -4.79 4.38
C LYS A 23 1.19 -5.70 4.82
N ARG A 24 1.14 -6.13 6.09
CA ARG A 24 2.07 -7.13 6.64
C ARG A 24 1.88 -8.47 5.90
N ALA A 25 2.93 -9.02 5.28
CA ALA A 25 2.87 -10.26 4.50
C ALA A 25 2.83 -11.56 5.33
N GLY A 26 2.41 -11.51 6.60
CA GLY A 26 2.37 -12.69 7.46
C GLY A 26 1.43 -13.78 6.93
N LYS A 27 0.37 -13.37 6.20
CA LYS A 27 -0.53 -14.26 5.46
C LYS A 27 -1.19 -13.46 4.35
N ILE A 28 -1.18 -13.97 3.12
CA ILE A 28 -2.01 -13.41 2.04
C ILE A 28 -3.44 -13.88 2.30
N ASP A 29 -4.25 -12.99 2.84
CA ASP A 29 -5.60 -13.26 3.32
C ASP A 29 -6.66 -12.57 2.45
N LYS A 30 -7.92 -12.63 2.88
CA LYS A 30 -9.05 -12.02 2.16
C LYS A 30 -8.86 -10.51 1.99
N SER A 31 -8.21 -9.84 2.95
CA SER A 31 -8.01 -8.39 2.89
C SER A 31 -7.12 -7.97 1.71
N VAL A 32 -6.14 -8.80 1.32
CA VAL A 32 -5.32 -8.56 0.12
C VAL A 32 -6.19 -8.60 -1.14
N MET A 33 -7.05 -9.61 -1.26
CA MET A 33 -7.95 -9.75 -2.41
C MET A 33 -8.99 -8.63 -2.47
N GLU A 34 -9.47 -8.15 -1.32
CA GLU A 34 -10.36 -7.00 -1.23
C GLU A 34 -9.69 -5.72 -1.75
N THR A 35 -8.43 -5.48 -1.39
CA THR A 35 -7.66 -4.35 -1.93
C THR A 35 -7.45 -4.48 -3.44
N VAL A 36 -7.10 -5.66 -3.94
CA VAL A 36 -6.95 -5.90 -5.39
C VAL A 36 -8.25 -5.62 -6.14
N ASN A 37 -9.39 -6.07 -5.60
CA ASN A 37 -10.70 -5.80 -6.17
C ASN A 37 -11.04 -4.31 -6.12
N ALA A 38 -10.73 -3.61 -5.02
CA ALA A 38 -10.94 -2.17 -4.91
C ALA A 38 -10.16 -1.41 -5.99
N PHE A 39 -8.87 -1.71 -6.15
CA PHE A 39 -8.04 -1.07 -7.18
C PHE A 39 -8.48 -1.39 -8.62
N SER A 40 -9.04 -2.59 -8.84
CA SER A 40 -9.51 -3.02 -10.16
C SER A 40 -10.87 -2.45 -10.53
N ASN A 41 -11.73 -2.22 -9.53
CA ASN A 41 -13.11 -1.80 -9.74
C ASN A 41 -13.30 -0.28 -9.68
N GLU A 42 -12.31 0.49 -9.24
CA GLU A 42 -12.40 1.94 -9.16
C GLU A 42 -12.20 2.59 -10.55
N PRO A 43 -13.26 3.13 -11.18
CA PRO A 43 -13.14 3.74 -12.49
C PRO A 43 -12.25 4.98 -12.44
N ASN A 44 -11.30 5.08 -13.38
CA ASN A 44 -10.28 6.14 -13.48
C ASN A 44 -9.13 6.09 -12.47
N LEU A 45 -9.03 5.06 -11.61
CA LEU A 45 -7.86 4.91 -10.74
C LEU A 45 -6.59 4.52 -11.52
N GLY A 46 -6.76 3.80 -12.63
CA GLY A 46 -5.64 3.33 -13.45
C GLY A 46 -4.83 2.19 -12.81
N GLY A 47 -5.35 1.60 -11.72
CA GLY A 47 -4.70 0.57 -10.92
C GLY A 47 -4.18 1.10 -9.57
N GLY A 48 -3.30 0.32 -8.93
CA GLY A 48 -2.69 0.69 -7.66
C GLY A 48 -1.51 -0.19 -7.28
N TYR A 49 -0.78 0.22 -6.25
CA TYR A 49 0.37 -0.48 -5.69
C TYR A 49 -0.03 -1.10 -4.35
N LEU A 50 0.15 -2.42 -4.24
CA LEU A 50 0.01 -3.13 -2.97
C LEU A 50 1.40 -3.60 -2.52
N LEU A 51 1.93 -2.95 -1.49
CA LEU A 51 3.18 -3.37 -0.86
C LEU A 51 2.87 -4.41 0.22
N LEU A 52 3.51 -5.57 0.07
CA LEU A 52 3.38 -6.70 0.99
C LEU A 52 4.67 -6.86 1.78
N GLY A 53 4.54 -7.07 3.08
CA GLY A 53 5.68 -7.30 3.98
C GLY A 53 6.02 -6.09 4.83
N VAL A 54 5.47 -4.94 4.48
CA VAL A 54 5.70 -3.68 5.16
C VAL A 54 4.62 -3.38 6.20
N GLU A 55 4.98 -2.64 7.24
CA GLU A 55 4.06 -2.16 8.26
C GLU A 55 4.37 -0.73 8.66
N ARG A 56 3.32 0.06 8.89
CA ARG A 56 3.44 1.43 9.39
C ARG A 56 3.64 1.43 10.90
N VAL A 57 4.60 2.22 11.37
CA VAL A 57 4.87 2.40 12.80
C VAL A 57 4.27 3.71 13.28
N GLU A 58 3.28 3.65 14.17
CA GLU A 58 2.54 4.84 14.65
C GLU A 58 3.36 5.83 15.51
N ASN A 59 4.65 5.54 15.79
CA ASN A 59 5.54 6.39 16.59
C ASN A 59 6.32 7.43 15.76
N GLY A 60 5.76 7.91 14.65
CA GLY A 60 6.44 8.88 13.76
C GLY A 60 7.65 8.31 13.01
N GLY A 61 7.82 6.98 13.01
CA GLY A 61 8.87 6.27 12.31
C GLY A 61 8.36 5.74 10.99
N SER A 62 9.18 5.90 9.95
CA SER A 62 8.95 5.42 8.58
C SER A 62 8.42 3.99 8.51
N VAL A 63 7.67 3.67 7.44
CA VAL A 63 7.28 2.30 7.08
C VAL A 63 8.50 1.37 7.17
N ILE A 64 8.39 0.32 8.00
CA ILE A 64 9.44 -0.69 8.18
C ILE A 64 9.14 -1.86 7.23
N ILE A 65 10.18 -2.33 6.53
CA ILE A 65 10.19 -3.53 5.67
C ILE A 65 10.49 -4.77 6.51
#